data_AF-A0A554J333-F1
#
_entry.id   AF-A0A554J333-F1
#
_cell.length_a   1.000
_cell.length_b   1.000
_cell.length_c   1.000
_cell.angle_alpha   90.00
_cell.angle_beta   90.00
_cell.angle_gamma   90.00
#
_symmetry.space_group_name_H-M   'P 1'
#
loop_
_entity.id
_entity.type
_entity.pdbx_description
1 polymer ?
#
loop_
_entity_poly.entity_id
_entity_poly.type
_entity_poly.pdbx_seq_one_letter_code
_entity_poly.pdbx_strand_id
1 'polypeptide(L)'
;MQKAKVGKKLSKQKLAFITEILRVLLSGKGSCLHTVSGGGFVHLLVDGPQHFAVERLITHFGAGNGLADLAANAYLNRFKGSAPEPRRDLDALEYAYRIAERFPLKRETAERLVGCMAEAGWYGRLEGCARKYCARDPKPEEVALLFRSYMDGASYGSSTDEALAKYAQDYMPAAQAERQLQLLAKRNERFHEESAY
;
A
#
# COMPACT_ATOMS: atom_id res chain seq x y z
N MET A 1 -19.70 14.10 -2.70
CA MET A 1 -18.30 14.16 -3.18
C MET A 1 -17.97 15.60 -3.55
N GLN A 2 -17.10 16.29 -2.78
CA GLN A 2 -16.65 17.65 -3.12
C GLN A 2 -15.60 17.57 -4.24
N LYS A 3 -15.86 18.21 -5.39
CA LYS A 3 -14.89 18.30 -6.49
C LYS A 3 -13.68 19.12 -6.03
N ALA A 4 -12.49 18.53 -6.07
CA ALA A 4 -11.25 19.24 -5.77
C ALA A 4 -11.10 20.44 -6.72
N LYS A 5 -11.01 21.65 -6.15
CA LYS A 5 -10.70 22.88 -6.92
C LYS A 5 -9.37 22.66 -7.63
N VAL A 6 -9.36 22.87 -8.95
CA VAL A 6 -8.14 22.86 -9.77
C VAL A 6 -7.16 23.87 -9.15
N GLY A 7 -6.13 23.33 -8.49
CA GLY A 7 -5.20 24.12 -7.69
C GLY A 7 -4.42 25.10 -8.56
N LYS A 8 -4.27 26.35 -8.08
CA LYS A 8 -3.33 27.32 -8.66
C LYS A 8 -1.96 26.65 -8.77
N LYS A 9 -1.35 26.70 -9.96
CA LYS A 9 -0.01 26.17 -10.20
C LYS A 9 0.96 26.78 -9.19
N LEU A 10 1.54 25.95 -8.31
CA LEU A 10 2.49 26.41 -7.30
C LEU A 10 3.75 26.92 -8.00
N SER A 11 4.31 28.02 -7.49
CA SER A 11 5.66 28.45 -7.87
C SER A 11 6.67 27.35 -7.55
N LYS A 12 7.76 27.24 -8.33
CA LYS A 12 8.84 26.27 -8.11
C LYS A 12 9.39 26.27 -6.69
N GLN A 13 9.56 27.45 -6.08
CA GLN A 13 10.03 27.62 -4.69
C GLN A 13 9.04 27.03 -3.67
N LYS A 14 7.75 27.35 -3.79
CA LYS A 14 6.71 26.76 -2.92
C LYS A 14 6.63 25.24 -3.03
N LEU A 15 6.71 24.70 -4.25
CA LEU A 15 6.70 23.24 -4.46
C LEU A 15 7.90 22.56 -3.80
N ALA A 16 9.10 23.14 -3.96
CA ALA A 16 10.32 22.64 -3.31
C ALA A 16 10.19 22.64 -1.78
N PHE A 17 9.67 23.73 -1.21
CA PHE A 17 9.43 23.85 0.22
C PHE A 17 8.43 22.81 0.76
N ILE A 18 7.29 22.62 0.08
CA ILE A 18 6.27 21.63 0.48
C ILE A 18 6.81 20.20 0.36
N THR A 19 7.60 19.93 -0.69
CA THR A 19 8.27 18.64 -0.88
C THR A 19 9.21 18.35 0.30
N GLU A 20 9.96 19.35 0.76
CA GLU A 20 10.85 19.19 1.90
C GLU A 20 10.09 18.97 3.21
N ILE A 21 8.99 19.69 3.43
CA ILE A 21 8.09 19.43 4.57
C ILE A 21 7.59 17.99 4.54
N LEU A 22 7.09 17.51 3.39
CA LEU A 22 6.62 16.14 3.26
C LEU A 22 7.73 15.13 3.54
N ARG A 23 8.96 15.36 3.06
CA ARG A 23 10.10 14.50 3.37
C ARG A 23 10.38 14.44 4.86
N VAL A 24 10.33 15.56 5.57
CA VAL A 24 10.50 15.59 7.02
C VAL A 24 9.36 14.82 7.71
N LEU A 25 8.12 15.03 7.28
CA LEU A 25 6.95 14.30 7.80
C LEU A 25 6.91 12.81 7.41
N LEU A 26 7.65 12.39 6.40
CA LEU A 26 7.74 10.97 6.02
C LEU A 26 8.99 10.32 6.60
N SER A 27 9.93 11.13 7.11
CA SER A 27 11.07 10.65 7.88
C SER A 27 10.63 10.27 9.30
N GLY A 28 11.28 9.26 9.89
CA GLY A 28 11.09 8.91 11.29
C GLY A 28 11.44 10.03 12.30
N LYS A 29 11.88 11.21 11.83
CA LYS A 29 12.08 12.44 12.62
C LYS A 29 10.84 13.31 12.70
N GLY A 30 9.82 13.08 11.86
CA GLY A 30 8.58 13.87 11.86
C GLY A 30 7.68 13.58 13.07
N SER A 31 7.91 12.48 13.78
CA SER A 31 7.32 12.20 15.10
C SER A 31 7.81 13.16 16.19
N CYS A 32 8.86 13.95 15.94
CA CYS A 32 9.43 14.92 16.88
C CYS A 32 8.89 16.36 16.70
N LEU A 33 8.02 16.63 15.71
CA LEU A 33 7.50 17.97 15.43
C LEU A 33 6.37 18.42 16.39
N HIS A 34 6.20 17.73 17.53
CA HIS A 34 5.21 18.07 18.55
C HIS A 34 5.57 19.30 19.39
N THR A 35 6.75 19.86 19.25
CA THR A 35 7.20 20.98 20.06
C THR A 35 8.01 21.96 19.22
N VAL A 36 7.78 23.25 19.48
CA VAL A 36 8.52 24.40 18.93
C VAL A 36 8.03 24.93 17.56
N SER A 37 7.01 25.80 17.59
CA SER A 37 7.11 27.20 17.11
C SER A 37 5.75 27.87 16.95
N GLY A 38 5.58 29.03 17.60
CA GLY A 38 4.40 29.90 17.55
C GLY A 38 4.29 30.70 16.25
N GLY A 39 4.29 30.03 15.11
CA GLY A 39 4.01 30.61 13.79
C GLY A 39 3.01 29.72 13.05
N GLY A 40 2.00 30.33 12.42
CA GLY A 40 0.78 29.67 11.90
C GLY A 40 0.94 28.59 10.81
N PHE A 41 2.11 27.99 10.63
CA PHE A 41 2.34 26.82 9.79
C PHE A 41 2.13 25.48 10.54
N VAL A 42 2.16 25.48 11.88
CA VAL A 42 2.08 24.26 12.71
C VAL A 42 0.64 23.83 13.05
N HIS A 43 -0.41 24.46 12.49
CA HIS A 43 -1.78 23.94 12.70
C HIS A 43 -2.09 22.66 11.91
N LEU A 44 -1.19 22.23 11.01
CA LEU A 44 -1.33 20.98 10.26
C LEU A 44 -0.90 19.74 11.05
N LEU A 45 -0.20 19.90 12.18
CA LEU A 45 0.46 18.82 12.92
C LEU A 45 -0.11 18.59 14.33
N VAL A 46 -1.12 19.36 14.75
CA VAL A 46 -1.54 19.40 16.15
C VAL A 46 -2.73 18.50 16.46
N ASP A 47 -3.51 18.04 15.47
CA ASP A 47 -4.79 17.34 15.73
C ASP A 47 -4.92 15.92 15.12
N GLY A 48 -3.83 15.17 14.93
CA GLY A 48 -3.96 13.75 14.55
C GLY A 48 -2.67 13.06 14.11
N PRO A 49 -2.72 11.72 13.91
CA PRO A 49 -1.57 10.96 13.43
C PRO A 49 -1.03 11.50 12.09
N GLN A 50 0.30 11.42 11.94
CA GLN A 50 1.12 12.06 10.90
C GLN A 50 0.58 11.93 9.46
N HIS A 51 -0.12 10.84 9.14
CA HIS A 51 -0.75 10.62 7.83
C HIS A 51 -1.86 11.64 7.51
N PHE A 52 -2.62 12.13 8.51
CA PHE A 52 -3.63 13.18 8.30
C PHE A 52 -2.99 14.50 7.87
N ALA A 53 -1.82 14.85 8.43
CA ALA A 53 -1.08 16.04 8.03
C ALA A 53 -0.62 15.94 6.56
N VAL A 54 -0.13 14.77 6.16
CA VAL A 54 0.26 14.48 4.76
C VAL A 54 -0.94 14.66 3.83
N GLU A 55 -2.10 14.09 4.16
CA GLU A 55 -3.31 14.24 3.34
C GLU A 55 -3.82 15.68 3.26
N ARG A 56 -3.79 16.41 4.37
CA ARG A 56 -4.16 17.83 4.40
C ARG A 56 -3.22 18.66 3.53
N LEU A 57 -1.91 18.38 3.56
CA LEU A 57 -0.93 19.03 2.69
C LEU A 57 -1.24 18.76 1.22
N ILE A 58 -1.48 17.51 0.84
CA ILE A 58 -1.82 17.16 -0.55
C ILE A 58 -3.14 17.84 -0.98
N THR A 59 -4.15 17.84 -0.11
CA THR A 59 -5.45 18.49 -0.37
C THR A 59 -5.30 19.99 -0.56
N HIS A 60 -4.55 20.65 0.34
CA HIS A 60 -4.43 22.10 0.37
C HIS A 60 -3.60 22.63 -0.80
N PHE A 61 -2.49 21.96 -1.11
CA PHE A 61 -1.56 22.40 -2.15
C PHE A 61 -1.89 21.86 -3.54
N GLY A 62 -2.90 21.00 -3.62
CA GLY A 62 -3.45 20.45 -4.84
C GLY A 62 -2.62 19.30 -5.40
N ALA A 63 -3.29 18.45 -6.16
CA ALA A 63 -2.76 17.31 -6.91
C ALA A 63 -1.82 17.75 -8.06
N GLY A 64 -0.85 18.61 -7.78
CA GLY A 64 0.28 18.87 -8.67
C GLY A 64 1.18 17.64 -8.73
N ASN A 65 0.70 16.56 -9.36
CA ASN A 65 1.34 15.40 -10.01
C ASN A 65 2.63 14.81 -9.40
N GLY A 66 2.90 15.03 -8.12
CA GLY A 66 4.12 14.55 -7.48
C GLY A 66 4.04 14.41 -5.98
N LEU A 67 3.20 15.19 -5.28
CA LEU A 67 3.11 15.09 -3.82
C LEU A 67 2.42 13.79 -3.36
N ALA A 68 1.33 13.39 -4.03
CA ALA A 68 0.66 12.12 -3.76
C ALA A 68 1.57 10.93 -4.07
N ASP A 69 2.24 10.94 -5.23
CA ASP A 69 3.25 9.94 -5.59
C ASP A 69 4.41 9.90 -4.61
N LEU A 70 4.93 11.05 -4.17
CA LEU A 70 6.02 11.13 -3.21
C LEU A 70 5.62 10.49 -1.88
N ALA A 71 4.44 10.84 -1.36
CA ALA A 71 3.93 10.31 -0.12
C ALA A 71 3.64 8.81 -0.21
N ALA A 72 2.93 8.36 -1.25
CA ALA A 72 2.67 6.95 -1.49
C ALA A 72 3.98 6.16 -1.62
N ASN A 73 4.94 6.61 -2.44
CA ASN A 73 6.23 5.93 -2.59
C ASN A 73 7.04 5.88 -1.29
N ALA A 74 6.99 6.92 -0.45
CA ALA A 74 7.66 6.91 0.85
C ALA A 74 7.07 5.83 1.78
N TYR A 75 5.74 5.73 1.83
CA TYR A 75 5.07 4.66 2.58
C TYR A 75 5.34 3.27 2.01
N LEU A 76 5.31 3.10 0.68
CA LEU A 76 5.68 1.84 0.03
C LEU A 76 7.14 1.46 0.31
N ASN A 77 8.05 2.43 0.32
CA ASN A 77 9.45 2.18 0.68
C ASN A 77 9.59 1.75 2.14
N ARG A 78 8.80 2.34 3.06
CA ARG A 78 8.79 1.95 4.47
C ARG A 78 8.25 0.53 4.66
N PHE A 79 7.17 0.17 3.96
CA PHE A 79 6.70 -1.22 3.89
C PHE A 79 7.80 -2.16 3.37
N LYS A 80 8.44 -1.83 2.25
CA LYS A 80 9.51 -2.65 1.64
C LYS A 80 10.78 -2.76 2.48
N GLY A 81 11.11 -1.72 3.25
CA GLY A 81 12.29 -1.69 4.12
C GLY A 81 12.07 -2.32 5.50
N SER A 82 10.83 -2.70 5.83
CA SER A 82 10.53 -3.42 7.06
C SER A 82 10.95 -4.89 6.97
N ALA A 83 11.29 -5.50 8.12
CA ALA A 83 11.65 -6.91 8.16
C ALA A 83 10.47 -7.78 7.66
N PRO A 84 10.73 -8.99 7.12
CA PRO A 84 9.67 -9.94 6.77
C PRO A 84 8.68 -10.16 7.93
N GLU A 85 7.51 -10.72 7.62
CA GLU A 85 6.47 -11.04 8.61
C GLU A 85 7.06 -11.69 9.88
N PRO A 86 6.58 -11.34 11.08
CA PRO A 86 5.42 -10.49 11.40
C PRO A 86 5.74 -8.99 11.50
N ARG A 87 6.97 -8.56 11.17
CA ARG A 87 7.45 -7.19 11.39
C ARG A 87 7.20 -6.26 10.21
N ARG A 88 6.34 -6.65 9.27
CA ARG A 88 6.00 -5.80 8.12
C ARG A 88 5.18 -4.61 8.56
N ASP A 89 5.49 -3.45 8.01
CA ASP A 89 4.79 -2.20 8.30
C ASP A 89 3.49 -2.10 7.49
N LEU A 90 2.48 -2.87 7.88
CA LEU A 90 1.17 -2.91 7.21
C LEU A 90 0.45 -1.56 7.28
N ASP A 91 0.69 -0.76 8.32
CA ASP A 91 0.19 0.61 8.44
C ASP A 91 0.70 1.49 7.31
N ALA A 92 1.99 1.41 6.97
CA ALA A 92 2.54 2.15 5.85
C ALA A 92 1.84 1.76 4.54
N LEU A 93 1.58 0.47 4.30
CA LEU A 93 0.85 0.04 3.10
C LEU A 93 -0.60 0.57 3.09
N GLU A 94 -1.30 0.56 4.22
CA GLU A 94 -2.65 1.12 4.35
C GLU A 94 -2.66 2.63 4.06
N TYR A 95 -1.65 3.37 4.53
CA TYR A 95 -1.54 4.81 4.23
C TYR A 95 -1.28 5.06 2.74
N ALA A 96 -0.45 4.25 2.07
CA ALA A 96 -0.25 4.35 0.62
C ALA A 96 -1.56 4.07 -0.14
N TYR A 97 -2.31 3.04 0.26
CA TYR A 97 -3.61 2.71 -0.33
C TYR A 97 -4.62 3.85 -0.14
N ARG A 98 -4.70 4.43 1.07
CA ARG A 98 -5.59 5.56 1.36
C ARG A 98 -5.26 6.82 0.56
N ILE A 99 -3.97 7.08 0.27
CA ILE A 99 -3.58 8.16 -0.64
C ILE A 99 -4.13 7.88 -2.04
N ALA A 100 -4.01 6.65 -2.56
CA ALA A 100 -4.52 6.27 -3.87
C ALA A 100 -6.05 6.42 -3.99
N GLU A 101 -6.79 6.15 -2.91
CA GLU A 101 -8.25 6.33 -2.85
C GLU A 101 -8.68 7.80 -2.98
N ARG A 102 -7.84 8.73 -2.51
CA ARG A 102 -8.18 10.17 -2.43
C ARG A 102 -7.56 11.01 -3.53
N PHE A 103 -6.42 10.59 -4.06
CA PHE A 103 -5.63 11.37 -5.00
C PHE A 103 -5.15 10.48 -6.16
N PRO A 104 -5.22 10.98 -7.41
CA PRO A 104 -4.71 10.22 -8.54
C PRO A 104 -3.19 10.04 -8.40
N LEU A 105 -2.73 8.80 -8.63
CA LEU A 105 -1.32 8.42 -8.66
C LEU A 105 -0.84 8.26 -10.10
N LYS A 106 0.47 8.40 -10.32
CA LYS A 106 1.08 7.94 -11.57
C LYS A 106 0.99 6.43 -11.65
N ARG A 107 0.91 5.94 -12.89
CA ARG A 107 0.85 4.50 -13.20
C ARG A 107 1.94 3.70 -12.51
N GLU A 108 3.18 4.20 -12.53
CA GLU A 108 4.31 3.54 -11.88
C GLU A 108 4.09 3.36 -10.36
N THR A 109 3.68 4.42 -9.65
CA THR A 109 3.38 4.34 -8.22
C THR A 109 2.20 3.42 -7.93
N ALA A 110 1.16 3.45 -8.77
CA ALA A 110 0.01 2.56 -8.64
C ALA A 110 0.40 1.09 -8.83
N GLU A 111 1.24 0.77 -9.83
CA GLU A 111 1.74 -0.59 -10.05
C GLU A 111 2.60 -1.06 -8.87
N ARG A 112 3.43 -0.17 -8.30
CA ARG A 112 4.18 -0.48 -7.07
C ARG A 112 3.27 -0.75 -5.88
N LEU A 113 2.18 0.00 -5.71
CA LEU A 113 1.18 -0.24 -4.66
C LEU A 113 0.56 -1.64 -4.81
N VAL A 114 0.10 -1.99 -6.01
CA VAL A 114 -0.49 -3.31 -6.29
C VAL A 114 0.50 -4.45 -5.96
N GLY A 115 1.77 -4.30 -6.35
CA GLY A 115 2.81 -5.28 -6.00
C GLY A 115 3.04 -5.41 -4.49
N CYS A 116 3.04 -4.30 -3.75
CA CYS A 116 3.15 -4.34 -2.28
C CYS A 116 1.93 -4.97 -1.61
N MET A 117 0.72 -4.77 -2.16
CA MET A 117 -0.50 -5.42 -1.68
C MET A 117 -0.50 -6.93 -1.89
N ALA A 118 0.00 -7.39 -3.05
CA ALA A 118 0.21 -8.80 -3.29
C ALA A 118 1.20 -9.40 -2.28
N GLU A 119 2.32 -8.72 -2.04
CA GLU A 119 3.31 -9.16 -1.06
C GLU A 119 2.80 -9.18 0.38
N ALA A 120 1.86 -8.31 0.73
CA ALA A 120 1.20 -8.30 2.03
C ALA A 120 0.07 -9.34 2.16
N GLY A 121 -0.26 -10.08 1.09
CA GLY A 121 -1.32 -11.10 1.12
C GLY A 121 -2.75 -10.53 1.09
N TRP A 122 -2.94 -9.29 0.62
CA TRP A 122 -4.25 -8.61 0.62
C TRP A 122 -5.17 -9.04 -0.53
N TYR A 123 -5.53 -10.32 -0.59
CA TYR A 123 -6.29 -10.91 -1.71
C TYR A 123 -7.62 -10.19 -1.97
N GLY A 124 -8.37 -9.83 -0.92
CA GLY A 124 -9.68 -9.16 -1.05
C GLY A 124 -9.62 -7.74 -1.63
N ARG A 125 -8.43 -7.13 -1.73
CA ARG A 125 -8.25 -5.79 -2.30
C ARG A 125 -7.42 -5.77 -3.57
N LEU A 126 -6.68 -6.84 -3.89
CA LEU A 126 -5.69 -6.88 -4.98
C LEU A 126 -6.33 -6.59 -6.34
N GLU A 127 -7.35 -7.37 -6.72
CA GLU A 127 -8.03 -7.21 -8.01
C GLU A 127 -8.67 -5.83 -8.16
N GLY A 128 -9.40 -5.38 -7.13
CA GLY A 128 -10.02 -4.05 -7.12
C GLY A 128 -8.99 -2.94 -7.31
N CYS A 129 -7.82 -3.05 -6.69
CA CYS A 129 -6.74 -2.07 -6.84
C CYS A 129 -6.09 -2.10 -8.22
N ALA A 130 -5.79 -3.29 -8.75
CA ALA A 130 -5.22 -3.43 -10.10
C ALA A 130 -6.15 -2.80 -11.15
N ARG A 131 -7.46 -3.09 -11.07
CA ARG A 131 -8.45 -2.55 -12.00
C ARG A 131 -8.62 -1.04 -11.83
N LYS A 132 -8.79 -0.58 -10.58
CA LYS A 132 -9.07 0.83 -10.28
C LYS A 132 -7.89 1.76 -10.59
N TYR A 133 -6.67 1.35 -10.25
CA TYR A 133 -5.50 2.24 -10.32
C TYR A 133 -4.55 1.95 -11.48
N CYS A 134 -4.55 0.73 -12.01
CA CYS A 134 -3.69 0.33 -13.12
C CYS A 134 -4.46 0.02 -14.41
N ALA A 135 -5.81 0.02 -14.39
CA ALA A 135 -6.66 -0.30 -15.53
C ALA A 135 -6.32 -1.66 -16.19
N ARG A 136 -6.04 -2.67 -15.36
CA ARG A 136 -5.72 -4.04 -15.77
C ARG A 136 -6.16 -5.05 -14.71
N ASP A 137 -6.19 -6.32 -15.08
CA ASP A 137 -6.28 -7.41 -14.13
C ASP A 137 -4.94 -7.64 -13.38
N PRO A 138 -4.97 -8.38 -12.26
CA PRO A 138 -3.76 -8.88 -11.60
C PRO A 138 -2.86 -9.65 -12.55
N LYS A 139 -1.54 -9.49 -12.40
CA LYS A 139 -0.56 -10.25 -13.18
C LYS A 139 -0.27 -11.59 -12.50
N PRO A 140 0.16 -12.63 -13.24
CA PRO A 140 0.54 -13.91 -12.66
C PRO A 140 1.61 -13.80 -11.55
N GLU A 141 2.55 -12.86 -11.69
CA GLU A 141 3.60 -12.65 -10.69
C GLU A 141 3.04 -12.06 -9.38
N GLU A 142 2.03 -11.21 -9.47
CA GLU A 142 1.35 -10.63 -8.29
C GLU A 142 0.54 -11.71 -7.57
N VAL A 143 -0.13 -12.60 -8.31
CA VAL A 143 -0.84 -13.74 -7.71
C VAL A 143 0.16 -14.72 -7.08
N ALA A 144 1.31 -14.98 -7.69
CA ALA A 144 2.34 -15.82 -7.08
C ALA A 144 2.90 -15.22 -5.77
N LEU A 145 3.04 -13.89 -5.68
CA LEU A 145 3.46 -13.21 -4.45
C LEU A 145 2.39 -13.32 -3.35
N LEU A 146 1.12 -13.20 -3.72
CA LEU A 146 -0.02 -13.40 -2.82
C LEU A 146 0.01 -14.80 -2.18
N PHE A 147 0.19 -15.84 -3.00
CA PHE A 147 0.34 -17.22 -2.52
C PHE A 147 1.52 -17.38 -1.56
N ARG A 148 2.68 -16.80 -1.92
CA ARG A 148 3.85 -16.83 -1.04
C ARG A 148 3.56 -16.18 0.31
N SER A 149 2.96 -14.99 0.31
CA SER A 149 2.62 -14.30 1.56
C SER A 149 1.65 -15.10 2.43
N TYR A 150 0.73 -15.84 1.82
CA TYR A 150 -0.20 -16.68 2.57
C TYR A 150 0.49 -17.94 3.14
N MET A 151 1.37 -18.57 2.36
CA MET A 151 2.15 -19.72 2.82
C MET A 151 3.10 -19.35 3.97
N ASP A 152 3.68 -18.15 3.93
CA ASP A 152 4.58 -17.63 4.98
C ASP A 152 3.83 -17.10 6.22
N GLY A 153 2.51 -16.87 6.10
CA GLY A 153 1.68 -16.29 7.15
C GLY A 153 0.99 -17.34 8.03
N ALA A 154 0.47 -16.87 9.18
CA ALA A 154 -0.27 -17.67 10.15
C ALA A 154 -1.81 -17.63 9.94
N SER A 155 -2.29 -17.18 8.78
CA SER A 155 -3.73 -17.16 8.50
C SER A 155 -4.17 -18.50 7.90
N TYR A 156 -5.27 -19.03 8.44
CA TYR A 156 -5.84 -20.33 8.08
C TYR A 156 -7.34 -20.17 7.85
N GLY A 157 -7.86 -20.75 6.75
CA GLY A 157 -9.29 -20.88 6.54
C GLY A 157 -9.61 -21.41 5.15
N SER A 158 -10.51 -22.39 5.09
CA SER A 158 -10.97 -23.01 3.82
C SER A 158 -11.53 -21.97 2.84
N SER A 159 -12.21 -20.94 3.35
CA SER A 159 -12.73 -19.82 2.54
C SER A 159 -11.63 -19.00 1.86
N THR A 160 -10.47 -18.86 2.50
CA THR A 160 -9.32 -18.16 1.91
C THR A 160 -8.62 -19.04 0.88
N ASP A 161 -8.51 -20.33 1.13
CA ASP A 161 -7.91 -21.28 0.19
C ASP A 161 -8.73 -21.39 -1.10
N GLU A 162 -10.07 -21.46 -1.00
CA GLU A 162 -10.98 -21.43 -2.16
C GLU A 162 -10.84 -20.13 -2.96
N ALA A 163 -10.73 -18.99 -2.27
CA ALA A 163 -10.53 -17.70 -2.93
C ALA A 163 -9.19 -17.62 -3.65
N LEU A 164 -8.11 -18.10 -3.02
CA LEU A 164 -6.78 -18.16 -3.63
C LEU A 164 -6.76 -19.09 -4.85
N ALA A 165 -7.43 -20.24 -4.76
CA ALA A 165 -7.56 -21.17 -5.87
C ALA A 165 -8.25 -20.54 -7.07
N LYS A 166 -9.36 -19.85 -6.83
CA LYS A 166 -10.07 -19.09 -7.86
C LYS A 166 -9.17 -18.01 -8.49
N TYR A 167 -8.44 -17.25 -7.68
CA TYR A 167 -7.48 -16.24 -8.17
C TYR A 167 -6.41 -16.84 -9.08
N ALA A 168 -5.86 -18.02 -8.72
CA ALA A 168 -4.87 -18.70 -9.54
C ALA A 168 -5.46 -19.13 -10.89
N GLN A 169 -6.67 -19.68 -10.89
CA GLN A 169 -7.36 -20.11 -12.11
C GLN A 169 -7.73 -18.95 -13.03
N ASP A 170 -8.17 -17.83 -12.46
CA ASP A 170 -8.63 -16.66 -13.22
C ASP A 170 -7.46 -15.87 -13.84
N TYR A 171 -6.30 -15.82 -13.17
CA TYR A 171 -5.22 -14.87 -13.51
C TYR A 171 -3.85 -15.49 -13.79
N MET A 172 -3.69 -16.82 -13.71
CA MET A 172 -2.43 -17.50 -14.01
C MET A 172 -2.58 -18.52 -15.15
N PRO A 173 -1.51 -18.82 -15.91
CA PRO A 173 -1.51 -19.96 -16.81
C PRO A 173 -1.76 -21.26 -16.04
N ALA A 174 -2.54 -22.19 -16.62
CA ALA A 174 -2.99 -23.41 -15.96
C ALA A 174 -1.87 -24.19 -15.24
N ALA A 175 -0.72 -24.38 -15.88
CA ALA A 175 0.43 -25.06 -15.29
C ALA A 175 1.02 -24.34 -14.06
N GLN A 176 0.99 -23.01 -14.05
CA GLN A 176 1.45 -22.23 -12.89
C GLN A 176 0.42 -22.23 -11.76
N ALA A 177 -0.87 -22.13 -12.10
CA ALA A 177 -1.96 -22.22 -11.15
C ALA A 177 -1.94 -23.57 -10.40
N GLU A 178 -1.82 -24.67 -11.14
CA GLU A 178 -1.73 -26.01 -10.58
C GLU A 178 -0.55 -26.15 -9.62
N ARG A 179 0.62 -25.63 -10.00
CA ARG A 179 1.81 -25.65 -9.14
C ARG A 179 1.57 -24.92 -7.81
N GLN A 180 0.94 -23.75 -7.83
CA GLN A 180 0.65 -23.00 -6.60
C GLN A 180 -0.36 -23.73 -5.71
N LEU A 181 -1.39 -24.31 -6.32
CA LEU A 181 -2.41 -25.10 -5.62
C LEU A 181 -1.81 -26.34 -4.94
N GLN A 182 -0.90 -27.04 -5.62
CA GLN A 182 -0.19 -28.19 -5.05
C GLN A 182 0.68 -27.80 -3.85
N LEU A 183 1.35 -26.63 -3.90
CA LEU A 183 2.13 -26.11 -2.77
C LEU A 183 1.23 -25.80 -1.57
N LEU A 184 0.08 -25.17 -1.82
CA LEU A 184 -0.91 -24.88 -0.79
C LEU A 184 -1.48 -26.15 -0.15
N ALA A 185 -1.84 -27.15 -0.96
CA ALA A 185 -2.34 -28.45 -0.48
C ALA A 185 -1.32 -29.16 0.42
N LYS A 186 -0.06 -29.27 -0.01
CA LYS A 186 1.02 -29.87 0.79
C LYS A 186 1.24 -29.16 2.12
N ARG A 187 1.14 -27.82 2.12
CA ARG A 187 1.24 -27.02 3.34
C ARG A 187 0.10 -27.38 4.29
N ASN A 188 -1.14 -27.45 3.80
CA ASN A 188 -2.31 -27.78 4.61
C ASN A 188 -2.27 -29.21 5.17
N GLU A 189 -1.82 -30.20 4.39
CA GLU A 189 -1.62 -31.59 4.85
C GLU A 189 -0.67 -31.65 6.06
N ARG A 190 0.50 -31.00 5.95
CA ARG A 190 1.48 -30.93 7.05
C ARG A 190 0.90 -30.31 8.32
N PHE A 191 0.09 -29.26 8.19
CA PHE A 191 -0.57 -28.64 9.34
C PHE A 191 -1.59 -29.55 10.03
N HIS A 192 -2.35 -30.34 9.25
CA HIS A 192 -3.29 -31.30 9.81
C HIS A 192 -2.56 -32.43 10.58
N GLU A 193 -1.43 -32.90 10.08
CA GLU A 193 -0.59 -33.88 10.77
C GLU A 193 -0.03 -33.31 12.08
N GLU A 194 0.49 -32.08 12.08
CA GLU A 194 1.04 -31.41 13.27
C GLU A 194 -0.03 -31.07 14.32
N SER A 195 -1.30 -30.89 13.91
CA SER A 195 -2.42 -30.57 14.82
C SER A 195 -3.14 -31.79 15.41
N ALA A 196 -2.80 -33.00 14.95
CA ALA A 196 -3.40 -34.26 15.40
C ALA A 196 -2.65 -34.91 16.59
N TYR A 197 -1.55 -34.29 17.03
CA TYR A 197 -0.72 -34.68 18.18
C TYR A 197 -0.90 -33.69 19.34
#